data_AF-A0A8C1CHR0-F1
#
_entry.id   AF-A0A8C1CHR0-F1
#
_cell.length_a   1.000
_cell.length_b   1.000
_cell.length_c   1.000
_cell.angle_alpha   90.00
_cell.angle_beta   90.00
_cell.angle_gamma   90.00
#
_symmetry.space_group_name_H-M   'P 1'
#
loop_
_entity.id
_entity.type
_entity.pdbx_description
1 polymer ?
#
loop_
_entity_poly.entity_id
_entity_poly.type
_entity_poly.pdbx_seq_one_letter_code
_entity_poly.pdbx_strand_id
1 'polypeptide(L)'
;MLTGSIQITGEALSGAEIKDICDSLKESSVRLLSVRGCQLSDRDFGRVCRGVAESHSLAQLNLNLGVVSTIGRTKQLAEALKANRSLQTLFLHGSPLLDAGLVTLNGALSTHPSLVSLDLGDCMLGDEAVRLICGLFPPDGAKSGLKELTLSANPAVSTQGWARLAIAVAHSSQLRVLNLDYNPLGDHIAGMLAVSVASSRTLEVLDLEGTGLTNQSAQVFLDMVENYPTSLRVLVLAENDISPELQQQISDLLSEGEEEEDKDGEARGSSVTPREKPAWVPHSNSSSSQMVLMTSGLGESFLAETEM
;
A
#
# COMPACT_ATOMS: atom_id res chain seq x y z
N MET A 1 7.03 10.91 26.28
CA MET A 1 7.79 9.73 25.81
C MET A 1 6.79 8.71 25.32
N LEU A 2 6.84 8.31 24.06
CA LEU A 2 5.86 7.42 23.44
C LEU A 2 5.98 6.02 24.07
N THR A 3 5.16 5.74 25.08
CA THR A 3 5.11 4.44 25.75
C THR A 3 4.60 3.40 24.74
N GLY A 4 5.49 2.53 24.26
CA GLY A 4 5.12 1.37 23.44
C GLY A 4 5.44 1.42 21.94
N SER A 5 6.39 2.24 21.48
CA SER A 5 6.89 2.16 20.09
C SER A 5 8.33 1.67 20.05
N ILE A 6 8.60 0.61 19.27
CA ILE A 6 9.95 0.12 18.96
C ILE A 6 10.18 0.32 17.47
N GLN A 7 11.19 1.10 17.10
CA GLN A 7 11.54 1.36 15.71
C GLN A 7 13.04 1.17 15.51
N ILE A 8 13.40 0.20 14.67
CA ILE A 8 14.77 -0.14 14.34
C ILE A 8 14.85 -0.25 12.82
N THR A 9 15.88 0.33 12.21
CA THR A 9 16.01 0.38 10.75
C THR A 9 17.42 0.03 10.29
N GLY A 10 17.55 -0.87 9.31
CA GLY A 10 18.77 -1.09 8.53
C GLY A 10 19.94 -1.80 9.25
N GLU A 11 19.79 -2.12 10.54
CA GLU A 11 20.85 -2.73 11.35
C GLU A 11 20.65 -4.26 11.50
N ALA A 12 21.73 -4.96 11.81
CA ALA A 12 21.67 -6.35 12.23
C ALA A 12 21.23 -6.41 13.70
N LEU A 13 20.10 -7.07 13.95
CA LEU A 13 19.57 -7.17 15.30
C LEU A 13 20.33 -8.23 16.10
N SER A 14 20.86 -7.83 17.25
CA SER A 14 21.50 -8.72 18.21
C SER A 14 20.48 -9.65 18.89
N GLY A 15 20.93 -10.80 19.37
CA GLY A 15 20.04 -11.74 20.07
C GLY A 15 19.42 -11.16 21.35
N ALA A 16 20.05 -10.14 21.96
CA ALA A 16 19.49 -9.41 23.11
C ALA A 16 18.32 -8.52 22.67
N GLU A 17 18.48 -7.73 21.61
CA GLU A 17 17.42 -6.88 21.07
C GLU A 17 16.22 -7.69 20.61
N ILE A 18 16.45 -8.84 19.96
CA ILE A 18 15.36 -9.77 19.59
C ILE A 18 14.60 -10.26 20.81
N LYS A 19 15.33 -10.60 21.88
CA LYS A 19 14.70 -11.06 23.12
C LYS A 19 13.86 -9.95 23.74
N ASP A 20 14.39 -8.73 23.81
CA ASP A 20 13.70 -7.57 24.37
C ASP A 20 12.45 -7.21 23.55
N ILE A 21 12.51 -7.28 22.21
CA ILE A 21 11.35 -7.12 21.32
C ILE A 21 10.31 -8.20 21.63
N CYS A 22 10.72 -9.47 21.70
CA CYS A 22 9.81 -10.58 21.98
C CYS A 22 9.14 -10.46 23.35
N ASP A 23 9.88 -10.08 24.39
CA ASP A 23 9.36 -9.92 25.75
C ASP A 23 8.39 -8.73 25.79
N SER A 24 8.71 -7.61 25.14
CA SER A 24 7.83 -6.44 25.05
C SER A 24 6.53 -6.72 24.27
N LEU A 25 6.60 -7.52 23.20
CA LEU A 25 5.42 -7.96 22.44
C LEU A 25 4.48 -8.83 23.29
N LYS A 26 5.05 -9.76 24.08
CA LYS A 26 4.31 -10.66 24.98
C LYS A 26 3.65 -9.91 26.12
N GLU A 27 4.36 -8.96 26.71
CA GLU A 27 3.83 -8.08 27.76
C GLU A 27 2.73 -7.15 27.23
N SER A 28 2.52 -7.11 25.90
CA SER A 28 1.55 -6.22 25.24
C SER A 28 1.76 -4.76 25.64
N SER A 29 3.03 -4.37 25.78
CA SER A 29 3.46 -2.99 26.05
C SER A 29 3.73 -2.21 24.77
N VAL A 30 3.85 -2.90 23.62
CA VAL A 30 4.16 -2.32 22.31
C VAL A 30 2.89 -2.17 21.46
N ARG A 31 2.68 -0.97 20.93
CA ARG A 31 1.65 -0.63 19.93
C ARG A 31 2.20 -0.54 18.52
N LEU A 32 3.46 -0.15 18.35
CA LEU A 32 4.12 -0.03 17.05
C LEU A 32 5.46 -0.75 17.10
N LEU A 33 5.63 -1.72 16.20
CA LEU A 33 6.91 -2.38 15.95
C LEU A 33 7.34 -2.11 14.51
N SER A 34 8.52 -1.53 14.34
CA SER A 34 9.21 -1.42 13.06
C SER A 34 10.58 -2.06 13.16
N VAL A 35 10.86 -3.00 12.26
CA VAL A 35 12.18 -3.62 12.06
C VAL A 35 12.59 -3.52 10.59
N ARG A 36 12.30 -2.35 9.98
CA ARG A 36 12.47 -2.07 8.55
C ARG A 36 13.91 -2.33 8.10
N GLY A 37 14.11 -3.10 7.04
CA GLY A 37 15.43 -3.37 6.48
C GLY A 37 16.41 -4.06 7.44
N CYS A 38 15.94 -4.58 8.57
CA CYS A 38 16.80 -5.21 9.55
C CYS A 38 17.21 -6.61 9.08
N GLN A 39 18.45 -6.98 9.38
CA GLN A 39 18.94 -8.32 9.09
C GLN A 39 18.57 -9.26 10.23
N LEU A 40 17.62 -10.15 9.95
CA LEU A 40 17.14 -11.19 10.85
C LEU A 40 17.52 -12.56 10.30
N SER A 41 17.84 -13.51 11.19
CA SER A 41 17.82 -14.92 10.82
C SER A 41 16.37 -15.42 10.73
N ASP A 42 16.10 -16.48 9.97
CA ASP A 42 14.74 -17.06 9.91
C ASP A 42 14.26 -17.57 11.28
N ARG A 43 15.19 -17.94 12.16
CA ARG A 43 14.90 -18.32 13.54
C ARG A 43 14.44 -17.12 14.36
N ASP A 44 15.14 -15.99 14.23
CA ASP A 44 14.82 -14.78 14.99
C ASP A 44 13.57 -14.09 14.45
N PHE A 45 13.38 -14.07 13.13
CA PHE A 45 12.11 -13.65 12.53
C PHE A 45 10.94 -14.51 13.05
N GLY A 46 11.11 -15.84 13.10
CA GLY A 46 10.12 -16.73 13.70
C GLY A 46 9.81 -16.44 15.18
N ARG A 47 10.80 -15.99 15.97
CA ARG A 47 10.59 -15.56 17.36
C ARG A 47 9.77 -14.27 17.44
N VAL A 48 10.09 -13.29 16.60
CA VAL A 48 9.33 -12.03 16.49
C VAL A 48 7.89 -12.34 16.07
N CYS A 49 7.67 -13.18 15.06
CA CYS A 49 6.33 -13.62 14.64
C CYS A 49 5.54 -14.29 15.77
N ARG A 50 6.18 -15.11 16.61
CA ARG A 50 5.51 -15.68 17.79
C ARG A 50 5.11 -14.59 18.79
N GLY A 51 5.98 -13.61 19.03
CA GLY A 51 5.64 -12.45 19.86
C GLY A 51 4.47 -11.66 19.29
N VAL A 52 4.45 -11.43 17.97
CA VAL A 52 3.32 -10.77 17.27
C VAL A 52 2.03 -11.56 17.44
N ALA A 53 2.07 -12.89 17.32
CA ALA A 53 0.92 -13.77 17.51
C ALA A 53 0.30 -13.65 18.92
N GLU A 54 1.14 -13.47 19.94
CA GLU A 54 0.76 -13.39 21.36
C GLU A 54 0.44 -11.95 21.82
N SER A 55 0.73 -10.94 20.99
CA SER A 55 0.53 -9.54 21.35
C SER A 55 -0.94 -9.10 21.19
N HIS A 56 -1.47 -8.41 22.19
CA HIS A 56 -2.86 -7.91 22.20
C HIS A 56 -2.95 -6.38 22.04
N SER A 57 -1.81 -5.69 22.05
CA SER A 57 -1.71 -4.23 21.97
C SER A 57 -1.12 -3.74 20.64
N LEU A 58 -0.47 -4.62 19.88
CA LEU A 58 0.23 -4.25 18.65
C LEU A 58 -0.78 -3.80 17.59
N ALA A 59 -0.76 -2.51 17.26
CA ALA A 59 -1.62 -1.88 16.27
C ALA A 59 -0.92 -1.76 14.91
N GLN A 60 0.41 -1.56 14.90
CA GLN A 60 1.18 -1.35 13.68
C GLN A 60 2.43 -2.23 13.63
N LEU A 61 2.62 -2.91 12.51
CA LEU A 61 3.77 -3.76 12.23
C LEU A 61 4.39 -3.35 10.90
N ASN A 62 5.63 -2.87 10.94
CA ASN A 62 6.39 -2.49 9.77
C ASN A 62 7.57 -3.44 9.55
N LEU A 63 7.49 -4.20 8.46
CA LEU A 63 8.48 -5.17 8.01
C LEU A 63 9.01 -4.80 6.62
N ASN A 64 9.02 -3.52 6.28
CA ASN A 64 9.46 -3.04 4.96
C ASN A 64 10.92 -3.40 4.68
N LEU A 65 11.28 -3.42 3.40
CA LEU A 65 12.59 -3.68 2.83
C LEU A 65 13.17 -5.05 3.17
N GLY A 66 12.72 -6.09 2.47
CA GLY A 66 13.39 -7.39 2.44
C GLY A 66 13.37 -8.20 3.74
N VAL A 67 12.68 -7.73 4.79
CA VAL A 67 12.51 -8.50 6.03
C VAL A 67 11.73 -9.77 5.75
N VAL A 68 10.68 -9.70 4.92
CA VAL A 68 9.89 -10.85 4.45
C VAL A 68 10.36 -11.29 3.06
N SER A 69 11.61 -11.75 2.97
CA SER A 69 12.28 -12.09 1.70
C SER A 69 12.16 -13.55 1.26
N THR A 70 11.57 -14.43 2.07
CA THR A 70 11.44 -15.85 1.74
C THR A 70 10.03 -16.36 2.03
N ILE A 71 9.59 -17.38 1.27
CA ILE A 71 8.31 -18.06 1.51
C ILE A 71 8.24 -18.62 2.95
N GLY A 72 9.37 -19.03 3.52
CA GLY A 72 9.46 -19.49 4.91
C GLY A 72 9.04 -18.40 5.90
N ARG A 73 9.54 -17.17 5.72
CA ARG A 73 9.13 -16.01 6.51
C ARG A 73 7.69 -15.61 6.25
N THR A 74 7.25 -15.63 4.99
CA THR A 74 5.85 -15.36 4.64
C THR A 74 4.90 -16.31 5.36
N LYS A 75 5.23 -17.61 5.46
CA LYS A 75 4.46 -18.59 6.23
C LYS A 75 4.45 -18.27 7.73
N GLN A 76 5.60 -17.95 8.32
CA GLN A 76 5.69 -17.58 9.74
C GLN A 76 4.84 -16.33 10.05
N LEU A 77 4.86 -15.34 9.17
CA LEU A 77 4.03 -14.14 9.28
C LEU A 77 2.54 -14.50 9.15
N ALA A 78 2.16 -15.32 8.16
CA ALA A 78 0.78 -15.74 7.97
C ALA A 78 0.21 -16.43 9.23
N GLU A 79 0.97 -17.34 9.84
CA GLU A 79 0.55 -18.00 11.09
C GLU A 79 0.44 -17.01 12.26
N ALA A 80 1.35 -16.04 12.35
CA ALA A 80 1.25 -14.99 13.38
C ALA A 80 0.00 -14.13 13.21
N LEU A 81 -0.31 -13.71 11.98
CA LEU A 81 -1.49 -12.90 11.65
C LEU A 81 -2.81 -13.68 11.89
N LYS A 82 -2.83 -15.00 11.66
CA LYS A 82 -4.01 -15.84 11.99
C LYS A 82 -4.35 -15.85 13.47
N ALA A 83 -3.35 -15.76 14.34
CA ALA A 83 -3.52 -15.75 15.79
C ALA A 83 -3.75 -14.34 16.34
N ASN A 84 -3.07 -13.34 15.76
CA ASN A 84 -3.20 -11.95 16.18
C ASN A 84 -4.63 -11.43 15.97
N ARG A 85 -5.05 -10.54 16.87
CA ARG A 85 -6.38 -9.92 16.86
C ARG A 85 -6.34 -8.40 16.99
N SER A 86 -5.17 -7.80 17.23
CA SER A 86 -5.01 -6.38 17.53
C SER A 86 -4.47 -5.55 16.36
N LEU A 87 -3.80 -6.20 15.40
CA LEU A 87 -3.08 -5.52 14.33
C LEU A 87 -4.04 -4.81 13.38
N GLN A 88 -3.77 -3.52 13.15
CA GLN A 88 -4.57 -2.64 12.30
C GLN A 88 -3.83 -2.23 11.04
N THR A 89 -2.50 -2.09 11.11
CA THR A 89 -1.68 -1.66 9.99
C THR A 89 -0.52 -2.62 9.78
N LEU A 90 -0.36 -3.11 8.56
CA LEU A 90 0.74 -3.97 8.15
C LEU A 90 1.47 -3.38 6.95
N PHE A 91 2.77 -3.11 7.12
CA PHE A 91 3.64 -2.66 6.04
C PHE A 91 4.60 -3.76 5.61
N LEU A 92 4.57 -4.11 4.32
CA LEU A 92 5.43 -5.11 3.68
C LEU A 92 6.20 -4.56 2.48
N HIS A 93 6.21 -3.24 2.28
CA HIS A 93 6.80 -2.58 1.12
C HIS A 93 8.23 -3.05 0.82
N GLY A 94 8.56 -3.31 -0.44
CA GLY A 94 9.90 -3.76 -0.84
C GLY A 94 10.23 -5.17 -0.33
N SER A 95 9.22 -6.01 -0.10
CA SER A 95 9.40 -7.44 0.20
C SER A 95 9.01 -8.26 -1.02
N PRO A 96 9.90 -9.08 -1.61
CA PRO A 96 9.60 -9.84 -2.82
C PRO A 96 8.64 -11.01 -2.51
N LEU A 97 7.37 -10.71 -2.30
CA LEU A 97 6.34 -11.68 -1.98
C LEU A 97 5.98 -12.51 -3.21
N LEU A 98 5.90 -11.87 -4.38
CA LEU A 98 5.30 -12.43 -5.58
C LEU A 98 3.86 -12.92 -5.32
N ASP A 99 3.21 -13.49 -6.34
CA ASP A 99 1.88 -14.09 -6.19
C ASP A 99 1.86 -15.22 -5.16
N ALA A 100 2.91 -16.04 -5.11
CA ALA A 100 3.01 -17.18 -4.19
C ALA A 100 3.06 -16.76 -2.70
N GLY A 101 3.75 -15.66 -2.40
CA GLY A 101 3.79 -15.10 -1.05
C GLY A 101 2.41 -14.57 -0.64
N LEU A 102 1.71 -13.87 -1.55
CA LEU A 102 0.38 -13.38 -1.22
C LEU A 102 -0.65 -14.51 -1.08
N VAL A 103 -0.59 -15.57 -1.91
CA VAL A 103 -1.40 -16.79 -1.71
C VAL A 103 -1.23 -17.34 -0.30
N THR A 104 -0.01 -17.31 0.23
CA THR A 104 0.30 -17.76 1.59
C THR A 104 -0.31 -16.85 2.66
N LEU A 105 -0.27 -15.53 2.47
CA LEU A 105 -0.84 -14.54 3.40
C LEU A 105 -2.36 -14.44 3.34
N ASN A 106 -2.96 -14.73 2.18
CA ASN A 106 -4.36 -14.42 1.89
C ASN A 106 -5.34 -15.01 2.93
N GLY A 107 -5.10 -16.24 3.39
CA GLY A 107 -5.95 -16.86 4.41
C GLY A 107 -5.94 -16.11 5.74
N ALA A 108 -4.81 -15.50 6.10
CA ALA A 108 -4.68 -14.68 7.30
C ALA A 108 -5.27 -13.28 7.09
N LEU A 109 -4.96 -12.63 5.97
CA LEU A 109 -5.42 -11.27 5.66
C LEU A 109 -6.94 -11.19 5.48
N SER A 110 -7.55 -12.11 4.73
CA SER A 110 -8.99 -12.12 4.43
C SER A 110 -9.89 -12.38 5.65
N THR A 111 -9.31 -12.93 6.73
CA THR A 111 -10.03 -13.26 7.97
C THR A 111 -9.59 -12.41 9.15
N HIS A 112 -8.62 -11.51 8.98
CA HIS A 112 -8.12 -10.69 10.06
C HIS A 112 -9.21 -9.74 10.57
N PRO A 113 -9.51 -9.74 11.89
CA PRO A 113 -10.71 -9.06 12.40
C PRO A 113 -10.59 -7.53 12.47
N SER A 114 -9.36 -7.00 12.41
CA SER A 114 -9.08 -5.60 12.72
C SER A 114 -8.12 -4.92 11.75
N LEU A 115 -7.72 -5.59 10.66
CA LEU A 115 -6.81 -4.99 9.69
C LEU A 115 -7.55 -3.91 8.89
N VAL A 116 -6.97 -2.71 8.87
CA VAL A 116 -7.55 -1.51 8.25
C VAL A 116 -6.64 -0.96 7.17
N SER A 117 -5.32 -1.12 7.30
CA SER A 117 -4.34 -0.56 6.38
C SER A 117 -3.29 -1.61 6.00
N LEU A 118 -3.03 -1.74 4.70
CA LEU A 118 -2.14 -2.75 4.13
C LEU A 118 -1.28 -2.12 3.03
N ASP A 119 0.03 -2.20 3.20
CA ASP A 119 1.00 -1.76 2.23
C ASP A 119 1.76 -2.95 1.64
N LEU A 120 1.58 -3.14 0.33
CA LEU A 120 2.19 -4.15 -0.52
C LEU A 120 2.90 -3.49 -1.72
N GLY A 121 3.41 -2.27 -1.56
CA GLY A 121 4.21 -1.63 -2.60
C GLY A 121 5.53 -2.36 -2.86
N ASP A 122 6.03 -2.31 -4.09
CA ASP A 122 7.28 -2.96 -4.51
C ASP A 122 7.40 -4.42 -4.03
N CYS A 123 6.31 -5.19 -4.15
CA CYS A 123 6.24 -6.57 -3.69
C CYS A 123 6.34 -7.61 -4.82
N MET A 124 6.66 -7.14 -6.04
CA MET A 124 6.72 -7.94 -7.27
C MET A 124 5.42 -8.71 -7.54
N LEU A 125 4.28 -8.10 -7.27
CA LEU A 125 2.96 -8.73 -7.42
C LEU A 125 2.54 -8.82 -8.89
N GLY A 126 1.79 -9.88 -9.23
CA GLY A 126 1.13 -10.06 -10.52
C GLY A 126 -0.40 -10.14 -10.39
N ASP A 127 -1.05 -10.55 -11.47
CA ASP A 127 -2.52 -10.55 -11.58
C ASP A 127 -3.22 -11.46 -10.57
N GLU A 128 -2.57 -12.56 -10.18
CA GLU A 128 -3.13 -13.51 -9.21
C GLU A 128 -3.11 -12.90 -7.81
N ALA A 129 -2.05 -12.19 -7.43
CA ALA A 129 -2.04 -11.44 -6.18
C ALA A 129 -3.15 -10.38 -6.14
N VAL A 130 -3.29 -9.58 -7.20
CA VAL A 130 -4.35 -8.57 -7.28
C VAL A 130 -5.74 -9.18 -7.19
N ARG A 131 -5.95 -10.37 -7.78
CA ARG A 131 -7.20 -11.13 -7.62
C ARG A 131 -7.53 -11.43 -6.16
N LEU A 132 -6.53 -11.80 -5.37
CA LEU A 132 -6.68 -12.10 -3.95
C LEU A 132 -6.94 -10.82 -3.14
N ILE A 133 -6.22 -9.73 -3.44
CA ILE A 133 -6.43 -8.41 -2.83
C ILE A 133 -7.86 -7.92 -3.05
N CYS A 134 -8.41 -8.11 -4.25
CA CYS A 134 -9.80 -7.76 -4.55
C CYS A 134 -10.79 -8.50 -3.63
N GLY A 135 -10.46 -9.73 -3.20
CA GLY A 135 -11.25 -10.51 -2.25
C GLY A 135 -11.16 -10.02 -0.79
N LEU A 136 -10.27 -9.07 -0.49
CA LEU A 136 -10.16 -8.44 0.83
C LEU A 136 -11.19 -7.32 1.03
N PHE A 137 -11.83 -6.84 -0.04
CA PHE A 137 -12.90 -5.86 0.03
C PHE A 137 -14.24 -6.59 0.29
N PRO A 138 -14.82 -6.51 1.49
CA PRO A 138 -16.12 -7.10 1.73
C PRO A 138 -17.21 -6.35 0.93
N PRO A 139 -18.08 -7.07 0.20
CA PRO A 139 -19.10 -6.44 -0.65
C PRO A 139 -20.17 -5.68 0.14
N ASP A 140 -20.40 -6.03 1.41
CA ASP A 140 -21.35 -5.36 2.30
C ASP A 140 -20.77 -5.31 3.71
N GLY A 141 -21.09 -4.26 4.48
CA GLY A 141 -20.54 -3.87 5.80
C GLY A 141 -20.63 -4.88 6.96
N ALA A 142 -20.63 -6.18 6.67
CA ALA A 142 -20.67 -7.30 7.59
C ALA A 142 -19.37 -7.52 8.37
N LYS A 143 -18.24 -6.90 7.98
CA LYS A 143 -16.94 -6.98 8.69
C LYS A 143 -16.14 -5.68 8.56
N SER A 144 -15.26 -5.44 9.55
CA SER A 144 -14.15 -4.48 9.41
C SER A 144 -13.34 -4.88 8.17
N GLY A 145 -13.29 -3.98 7.18
CA GLY A 145 -12.57 -4.16 5.93
C GLY A 145 -11.41 -3.18 5.79
N LEU A 146 -10.64 -3.37 4.72
CA LEU A 146 -9.51 -2.52 4.40
C LEU A 146 -9.99 -1.12 4.00
N LYS A 147 -9.43 -0.09 4.64
CA LYS A 147 -9.67 1.33 4.34
C LYS A 147 -8.52 1.98 3.60
N GLU A 148 -7.32 1.42 3.72
CA GLU A 148 -6.11 1.96 3.07
C GLU A 148 -5.36 0.82 2.40
N LEU A 149 -5.07 0.98 1.11
CA LEU A 149 -4.33 0.00 0.32
C LEU A 149 -3.23 0.70 -0.48
N THR A 150 -2.01 0.21 -0.36
CA THR A 150 -0.88 0.63 -1.19
C THR A 150 -0.40 -0.53 -2.05
N LEU A 151 -0.42 -0.35 -3.37
CA LEU A 151 0.08 -1.30 -4.39
C LEU A 151 1.12 -0.66 -5.31
N SER A 152 1.79 0.39 -4.85
CA SER A 152 2.80 1.14 -5.59
C SER A 152 3.89 0.25 -6.19
N ALA A 153 4.44 0.61 -7.34
CA ALA A 153 5.59 -0.07 -7.94
C ALA A 153 5.48 -1.61 -8.08
N ASN A 154 4.34 -2.11 -8.57
CA ASN A 154 4.12 -3.51 -8.96
C ASN A 154 3.93 -3.65 -10.49
N PRO A 155 4.99 -3.48 -11.30
CA PRO A 155 4.90 -3.39 -12.75
C PRO A 155 4.53 -4.71 -13.46
N ALA A 156 4.57 -5.84 -12.75
CA ALA A 156 4.21 -7.15 -13.30
C ALA A 156 2.68 -7.37 -13.36
N VAL A 157 1.87 -6.50 -12.75
CA VAL A 157 0.41 -6.53 -12.87
C VAL A 157 0.01 -6.03 -14.25
N SER A 158 -0.77 -6.85 -14.95
CA SER A 158 -1.28 -6.52 -16.28
C SER A 158 -2.46 -5.57 -16.23
N THR A 159 -2.85 -5.06 -17.40
CA THR A 159 -4.08 -4.27 -17.56
C THR A 159 -5.32 -5.03 -17.09
N GLN A 160 -5.35 -6.36 -17.19
CA GLN A 160 -6.47 -7.17 -16.68
C GLN A 160 -6.49 -7.22 -15.14
N GLY A 161 -5.32 -7.30 -14.51
CA GLY A 161 -5.18 -7.21 -13.06
C GLY A 161 -5.72 -5.88 -12.54
N TRP A 162 -5.28 -4.77 -13.14
CA TRP A 162 -5.74 -3.44 -12.75
C TRP A 162 -7.22 -3.18 -13.05
N ALA A 163 -7.74 -3.67 -14.17
CA ALA A 163 -9.17 -3.61 -14.48
C ALA A 163 -10.02 -4.31 -13.40
N ARG A 164 -9.56 -5.47 -12.93
CA ARG A 164 -10.22 -6.19 -11.83
C ARG A 164 -10.19 -5.38 -10.54
N LEU A 165 -9.06 -4.76 -10.22
CA LEU A 165 -8.96 -3.88 -9.06
C LEU A 165 -9.92 -2.70 -9.16
N ALA A 166 -9.98 -2.03 -10.31
CA ALA A 166 -10.90 -0.93 -10.55
C ALA A 166 -12.36 -1.35 -10.28
N ILE A 167 -12.79 -2.50 -10.80
CA ILE A 167 -14.13 -3.04 -10.53
C ILE A 167 -14.34 -3.30 -9.03
N ALA A 168 -13.35 -3.85 -8.33
CA ALA A 168 -13.46 -4.13 -6.90
C ALA A 168 -13.54 -2.84 -6.07
N VAL A 169 -12.79 -1.81 -6.44
CA VAL A 169 -12.82 -0.48 -5.80
C VAL A 169 -14.19 0.19 -5.98
N ALA A 170 -14.80 0.08 -7.17
CA ALA A 170 -16.13 0.63 -7.43
C ALA A 170 -17.22 0.07 -6.51
N HIS A 171 -17.07 -1.18 -6.08
CA HIS A 171 -18.00 -1.89 -5.18
C HIS A 171 -17.55 -1.86 -3.72
N SER A 172 -16.37 -1.33 -3.41
CA SER A 172 -15.89 -1.23 -2.04
C SER A 172 -16.70 -0.17 -1.29
N SER A 173 -17.20 -0.53 -0.12
CA SER A 173 -17.93 0.36 0.79
C SER A 173 -17.07 0.89 1.94
N GLN A 174 -15.75 0.64 1.91
CA GLN A 174 -14.85 0.95 3.03
C GLN A 174 -13.52 1.57 2.62
N LEU A 175 -13.05 1.34 1.39
CA LEU A 175 -11.76 1.85 0.94
C LEU A 175 -11.81 3.38 0.83
N ARG A 176 -10.87 4.05 1.51
CA ARG A 176 -10.71 5.50 1.57
C ARG A 176 -9.45 5.98 0.88
N VAL A 177 -8.36 5.23 1.00
CA VAL A 177 -7.06 5.57 0.42
C VAL A 177 -6.60 4.43 -0.47
N LEU A 178 -6.27 4.76 -1.72
CA LEU A 178 -5.71 3.84 -2.69
C LEU A 178 -4.48 4.46 -3.34
N ASN A 179 -3.32 3.85 -3.13
CA ASN A 179 -2.07 4.28 -3.74
C ASN A 179 -1.64 3.28 -4.82
N LEU A 180 -1.57 3.75 -6.06
CA LEU A 180 -1.18 2.98 -7.25
C LEU A 180 0.02 3.60 -7.98
N ASP A 181 0.74 4.51 -7.32
CA ASP A 181 1.89 5.22 -7.86
C ASP A 181 2.96 4.28 -8.43
N TYR A 182 3.68 4.76 -9.44
CA TYR A 182 4.74 4.03 -10.14
C TYR A 182 4.32 2.67 -10.74
N ASN A 183 3.05 2.51 -11.11
CA ASN A 183 2.54 1.38 -11.88
C ASN A 183 2.24 1.77 -13.34
N PRO A 184 2.58 0.95 -14.34
CA PRO A 184 2.30 1.25 -15.74
C PRO A 184 0.80 1.02 -16.07
N LEU A 185 -0.07 1.90 -15.59
CA LEU A 185 -1.52 1.80 -15.77
C LEU A 185 -1.92 2.22 -17.18
N GLY A 186 -1.42 3.38 -17.62
CA GLY A 186 -1.81 4.03 -18.88
C GLY A 186 -3.27 4.52 -18.90
N ASP A 187 -3.60 5.28 -19.95
CA ASP A 187 -4.88 6.00 -20.05
C ASP A 187 -6.12 5.09 -20.04
N HIS A 188 -6.02 3.87 -20.57
CA HIS A 188 -7.15 2.94 -20.61
C HIS A 188 -7.57 2.49 -19.20
N ILE A 189 -6.61 2.18 -18.33
CA ILE A 189 -6.90 1.81 -16.94
C ILE A 189 -7.35 3.03 -16.15
N ALA A 190 -6.74 4.19 -16.39
CA ALA A 190 -7.12 5.44 -15.75
C ALA A 190 -8.59 5.81 -16.00
N GLY A 191 -9.08 5.63 -17.24
CA GLY A 191 -10.50 5.83 -17.55
C GLY A 191 -11.41 4.88 -16.77
N MET A 192 -11.02 3.61 -16.59
CA MET A 192 -11.76 2.68 -15.73
C MET A 192 -11.72 3.09 -14.26
N LEU A 193 -10.58 3.56 -13.77
CA LEU A 193 -10.46 4.07 -12.41
C LEU A 193 -11.33 5.30 -12.20
N ALA A 194 -11.41 6.23 -13.15
CA ALA A 194 -12.32 7.37 -13.08
C ALA A 194 -13.78 6.93 -12.91
N VAL A 195 -14.24 5.96 -13.71
CA VAL A 195 -15.59 5.38 -13.55
C VAL A 195 -15.75 4.72 -12.18
N SER A 196 -14.74 4.00 -11.70
CA SER A 196 -14.76 3.37 -10.38
C SER A 196 -14.82 4.38 -9.24
N VAL A 197 -14.10 5.49 -9.35
CA VAL A 197 -14.11 6.58 -8.37
C VAL A 197 -15.46 7.31 -8.37
N ALA A 198 -16.04 7.55 -9.55
CA ALA A 198 -17.39 8.13 -9.66
C ALA A 198 -18.46 7.23 -9.00
N SER A 199 -18.27 5.91 -9.04
CA SER A 199 -19.18 4.95 -8.41
C SER A 199 -18.92 4.77 -6.91
N SER A 200 -17.69 5.00 -6.44
CA SER A 200 -17.33 4.84 -5.05
C SER A 200 -17.88 5.99 -4.21
N ARG A 201 -18.38 5.68 -3.01
CA ARG A 201 -18.88 6.67 -2.04
C ARG A 201 -17.97 6.82 -0.82
N THR A 202 -16.78 6.22 -0.87
CA THR A 202 -15.87 6.19 0.27
C THR A 202 -14.44 6.54 -0.07
N LEU A 203 -14.04 6.43 -1.35
CA LEU A 203 -12.67 6.73 -1.75
C LEU A 203 -12.44 8.24 -1.68
N GLU A 204 -11.54 8.63 -0.80
CA GLU A 204 -11.19 10.03 -0.48
C GLU A 204 -9.84 10.42 -1.10
N VAL A 205 -8.91 9.46 -1.20
CA VAL A 205 -7.55 9.69 -1.71
C VAL A 205 -7.22 8.64 -2.75
N LEU A 206 -6.80 9.10 -3.94
CA LEU A 206 -6.28 8.27 -5.00
C LEU A 206 -4.92 8.82 -5.46
N ASP A 207 -3.89 7.98 -5.35
CA ASP A 207 -2.55 8.32 -5.85
C ASP A 207 -2.25 7.57 -7.16
N LEU A 208 -2.00 8.33 -8.22
CA LEU A 208 -1.64 7.86 -9.56
C LEU A 208 -0.31 8.49 -10.03
N GLU A 209 0.55 8.92 -9.11
CA GLU A 209 1.86 9.48 -9.43
C GLU A 209 2.68 8.53 -10.32
N GLY A 210 3.26 9.03 -11.40
CA GLY A 210 4.17 8.24 -12.24
C GLY A 210 3.53 7.00 -12.88
N THR A 211 2.23 7.03 -13.22
CA THR A 211 1.50 5.86 -13.76
C THR A 211 1.37 5.83 -15.29
N GLY A 212 2.05 6.75 -15.98
CA GLY A 212 2.07 6.84 -17.44
C GLY A 212 0.79 7.45 -18.02
N LEU A 213 0.18 8.37 -17.27
CA LEU A 213 -1.04 9.08 -17.68
C LEU A 213 -0.71 10.24 -18.60
N THR A 214 -1.61 10.52 -19.53
CA THR A 214 -1.55 11.68 -20.41
C THR A 214 -2.67 12.67 -20.09
N ASN A 215 -2.65 13.82 -20.76
CA ASN A 215 -3.77 14.76 -20.73
C ASN A 215 -5.13 14.12 -21.07
N GLN A 216 -5.19 13.02 -21.83
CA GLN A 216 -6.46 12.34 -22.13
C GLN A 216 -7.12 11.79 -20.86
N SER A 217 -6.38 11.06 -20.02
CA SER A 217 -6.93 10.52 -18.78
C SER A 217 -7.21 11.61 -17.75
N ALA A 218 -6.38 12.66 -17.70
CA ALA A 218 -6.65 13.81 -16.86
C ALA A 218 -7.97 14.52 -17.22
N GLN A 219 -8.30 14.67 -18.51
CA GLN A 219 -9.60 15.18 -18.94
C GLN A 219 -10.76 14.28 -18.49
N VAL A 220 -10.58 12.95 -18.54
CA VAL A 220 -11.60 12.01 -18.03
C VAL A 220 -11.81 12.17 -16.51
N PHE A 221 -10.73 12.38 -15.74
CA PHE A 221 -10.86 12.68 -14.31
C PHE A 221 -11.51 14.03 -14.05
N LEU A 222 -11.19 15.05 -14.85
CA LEU A 222 -11.85 16.35 -14.78
C LEU A 222 -13.35 16.24 -15.04
N ASP A 223 -13.75 15.61 -16.15
CA ASP A 223 -15.15 15.36 -16.49
C ASP A 223 -15.87 14.57 -15.38
N MET A 224 -15.16 13.63 -14.75
CA MET A 224 -15.69 12.85 -13.63
C MET A 224 -16.00 13.73 -12.42
N VAL A 225 -15.04 14.58 -12.00
CA VAL A 225 -15.19 15.47 -10.85
C VAL A 225 -16.26 16.55 -11.11
N GLU A 226 -16.35 17.08 -12.34
CA GLU A 226 -17.33 18.12 -12.70
C GLU A 226 -18.76 17.58 -12.77
N ASN A 227 -18.97 16.35 -13.25
CA ASN A 227 -20.30 15.87 -13.61
C ASN A 227 -20.87 14.82 -12.64
N TYR A 228 -20.07 14.25 -11.75
CA TYR A 228 -20.49 13.18 -10.84
C TYR A 228 -20.15 13.51 -9.39
N PRO A 229 -21.08 13.28 -8.44
CA PRO A 229 -20.77 13.42 -7.03
C PRO A 229 -19.76 12.35 -6.63
N THR A 230 -18.62 12.77 -6.09
CA THR A 230 -17.56 11.88 -5.61
C THR A 230 -17.18 12.24 -4.18
N SER A 231 -16.72 11.25 -3.42
CA SER A 231 -16.10 11.48 -2.11
C SER A 231 -14.60 11.76 -2.22
N LEU A 232 -14.06 11.79 -3.44
CA LEU A 232 -12.65 12.05 -3.69
C LEU A 232 -12.32 13.48 -3.28
N ARG A 233 -11.23 13.62 -2.54
CA ARG A 233 -10.71 14.89 -2.02
C ARG A 233 -9.30 15.16 -2.54
N VAL A 234 -8.51 14.09 -2.71
CA VAL A 234 -7.13 14.18 -3.15
C VAL A 234 -6.92 13.23 -4.31
N LEU A 235 -6.51 13.78 -5.45
CA LEU A 235 -6.05 13.04 -6.62
C LEU A 235 -4.61 13.47 -6.92
N VAL A 236 -3.65 12.56 -6.73
CA VAL A 236 -2.24 12.83 -7.04
C VAL A 236 -1.95 12.38 -8.46
N LEU A 237 -1.56 13.33 -9.32
CA LEU A 237 -1.25 13.11 -10.74
C LEU A 237 0.19 13.49 -11.10
N ALA A 238 1.05 13.74 -10.09
CA ALA A 238 2.44 14.11 -10.29
C ALA A 238 3.21 13.07 -11.14
N GLU A 239 4.35 13.49 -11.71
CA GLU A 239 5.22 12.62 -12.51
C GLU A 239 4.55 11.89 -13.71
N ASN A 240 3.44 12.43 -14.22
CA ASN A 240 2.76 11.98 -15.45
C ASN A 240 2.91 13.00 -16.59
N ASP A 241 2.54 12.63 -17.82
CA ASP A 241 2.54 13.51 -19.01
C ASP A 241 1.24 14.33 -19.09
N ILE A 242 0.97 15.09 -18.03
CA ILE A 242 -0.23 15.92 -17.86
C ILE A 242 0.22 17.38 -17.69
N SER A 243 -0.50 18.31 -18.30
CA SER A 243 -0.19 19.73 -18.16
C SER A 243 -0.47 20.20 -16.72
N PRO A 244 0.38 21.05 -16.14
CA PRO A 244 0.22 21.52 -14.76
C PRO A 244 -1.08 22.31 -14.58
N GLU A 245 -1.55 23.00 -15.62
CA GLU A 245 -2.83 23.73 -15.59
C GLU A 245 -4.02 22.78 -15.38
N LEU A 246 -3.98 21.61 -16.02
CA LEU A 246 -5.05 20.62 -15.90
C LEU A 246 -5.02 19.92 -14.55
N GLN A 247 -3.82 19.61 -14.03
CA GLN A 247 -3.68 19.09 -12.66
C GLN A 247 -4.23 20.08 -11.63
N GLN A 248 -3.89 21.37 -11.79
CA GLN A 248 -4.37 22.42 -10.88
C GLN A 248 -5.88 22.57 -10.95
N GLN A 249 -6.48 22.58 -12.15
CA GLN A 249 -7.93 22.68 -12.31
C GLN A 249 -8.67 21.55 -11.59
N ILE A 250 -8.19 20.31 -11.71
CA ILE A 250 -8.78 19.16 -10.99
C ILE A 250 -8.62 19.35 -9.47
N SER A 251 -7.44 19.76 -9.02
CA SER A 251 -7.17 19.99 -7.59
C SER A 251 -8.06 21.09 -7.00
N ASP A 252 -8.30 22.17 -7.75
CA ASP A 252 -9.14 23.28 -7.30
C ASP A 252 -10.59 22.82 -7.13
N LEU A 253 -11.16 22.11 -8.11
CA LEU A 253 -12.52 21.56 -8.04
C LEU A 253 -12.71 20.59 -6.87
N LEU A 254 -11.72 19.72 -6.62
CA LEU A 254 -11.76 18.79 -5.47
C LEU A 254 -11.72 19.54 -4.13
N SER A 255 -11.03 20.69 -4.06
CA SER A 255 -10.96 21.52 -2.85
C SER A 255 -12.22 22.35 -2.61
N GLU A 256 -12.88 22.83 -3.67
CA GLU A 256 -14.12 23.60 -3.57
C GLU A 256 -15.29 22.76 -3.03
N GLY A 257 -15.34 21.46 -3.38
CA GLY A 257 -16.33 20.53 -2.85
C GLY A 257 -16.27 20.35 -1.33
N GLU A 258 -15.10 20.56 -0.70
CA GLU A 258 -14.95 20.49 0.76
C GLU A 258 -15.63 21.68 1.47
N GLU A 259 -15.59 22.87 0.88
CA GLU A 259 -16.13 24.09 1.50
C GLU A 259 -17.66 24.16 1.46
N GLU A 260 -18.31 23.48 0.53
CA GLU A 260 -19.78 23.42 0.45
C GLU A 260 -20.37 22.41 1.44
N GLU A 261 -19.76 21.22 1.60
CA GLU A 261 -20.22 20.22 2.57
C GLU A 261 -20.13 20.70 4.04
N ASP A 262 -19.07 21.45 4.39
CA ASP A 262 -18.90 22.00 5.74
C ASP A 262 -19.95 23.08 6.07
N LYS A 263 -20.37 23.89 5.08
CA LYS A 263 -21.43 24.92 5.25
C LYS A 263 -22.82 24.31 5.43
N ASP A 264 -23.12 23.22 4.74
CA ASP A 264 -24.38 22.48 4.91
C ASP A 264 -24.41 21.63 6.20
N GLY A 265 -23.25 21.18 6.67
CA GLY A 265 -23.08 20.49 7.95
C GLY A 265 -23.32 21.39 9.18
N GLU A 266 -22.90 22.66 9.13
CA GLU A 266 -23.12 23.64 10.22
C GLU A 266 -24.59 24.05 10.39
N ALA A 267 -25.42 23.93 9.35
CA ALA A 267 -26.86 24.22 9.41
C ALA A 267 -27.67 23.12 10.14
N ARG A 268 -27.09 21.94 10.40
CA ARG A 268 -27.69 20.84 11.16
C ARG A 268 -26.93 20.59 12.45
N GLY A 269 -27.24 21.40 13.45
CA GLY A 269 -26.48 21.51 14.70
C GLY A 269 -26.18 20.20 15.45
N SER A 270 -24.93 20.08 15.89
CA SER A 270 -24.57 19.98 17.32
C SER A 270 -23.04 20.09 17.44
N SER A 271 -22.58 20.63 18.57
CA SER A 271 -21.18 20.91 18.87
C SER A 271 -20.26 19.70 18.63
N VAL A 272 -19.36 19.80 17.65
CA VAL A 272 -18.24 18.88 17.47
C VAL A 272 -16.96 19.71 17.48
N THR A 273 -16.07 19.37 18.42
CA THR A 273 -14.72 19.93 18.52
C THR A 273 -13.93 19.71 17.22
N PRO A 274 -13.08 20.67 16.78
CA PRO A 274 -12.30 20.50 15.55
C PRO A 274 -11.42 19.25 15.67
N ARG A 275 -11.60 18.28 14.77
CA ARG A 275 -10.68 17.13 14.65
C ARG A 275 -9.40 17.61 13.98
N GLU A 276 -8.28 17.35 14.64
CA GLU A 276 -6.94 17.68 14.13
C GLU A 276 -6.71 17.03 12.75
N LYS A 277 -6.10 17.81 11.86
CA LYS A 277 -5.63 17.34 10.53
C LYS A 277 -4.79 16.07 10.71
N PRO A 278 -4.98 15.02 9.90
CA PRO A 278 -4.10 13.86 9.95
C PRO A 278 -2.67 14.31 9.70
N ALA A 279 -1.78 13.91 10.61
CA ALA A 279 -0.37 14.23 10.54
C ALA A 279 0.23 13.60 9.27
N TRP A 280 0.58 14.47 8.34
CA TRP A 280 1.38 14.19 7.15
C TRP A 280 2.63 13.38 7.56
N VAL A 281 2.78 12.16 7.05
CA VAL A 281 4.02 11.39 7.19
C VAL A 281 4.83 11.69 5.94
N PRO A 282 6.01 12.34 6.04
CA PRO A 282 6.73 12.79 4.86
C PRO A 282 7.25 11.59 4.06
N HIS A 283 7.05 11.65 2.75
CA HIS A 283 7.69 10.74 1.80
C HIS A 283 9.21 10.79 2.01
N SER A 284 9.82 9.61 2.09
CA SER A 284 11.26 9.48 2.08
C SER A 284 11.80 10.05 0.78
N ASN A 285 12.52 11.16 0.91
CA ASN A 285 13.38 11.74 -0.10
C ASN A 285 14.34 10.65 -0.64
N SER A 286 14.08 10.12 -1.84
CA SER A 286 15.03 9.27 -2.58
C SER A 286 15.52 9.99 -3.83
N SER A 287 16.18 11.12 -3.63
CA SER A 287 17.21 11.56 -4.59
C SER A 287 18.40 10.61 -4.46
N SER A 288 18.44 9.57 -5.30
CA SER A 288 19.65 8.94 -5.85
C SER A 288 19.27 7.86 -6.85
N SER A 289 19.02 8.28 -8.09
CA SER A 289 19.09 7.40 -9.25
C SER A 289 20.53 6.90 -9.40
N GLN A 290 20.79 5.64 -9.01
CA GLN A 290 21.92 4.88 -9.55
C GLN A 290 21.37 3.78 -10.45
N MET A 291 21.39 4.07 -11.76
CA MET A 291 21.28 3.08 -12.82
C MET A 291 22.35 2.00 -12.61
N VAL A 292 21.92 0.79 -12.26
CA VAL A 292 22.74 -0.41 -12.41
C VAL A 292 22.53 -0.92 -13.83
N LEU A 293 23.47 -0.57 -14.71
CA LEU A 293 23.58 -1.13 -16.06
C LEU A 293 23.87 -2.63 -15.95
N MET A 294 22.85 -3.46 -16.23
CA MET A 294 23.03 -4.89 -16.47
C MET A 294 23.65 -5.06 -17.85
N THR A 295 24.96 -5.30 -17.93
CA THR A 295 25.60 -5.74 -19.17
C THR A 295 25.23 -7.20 -19.42
N SER A 296 24.44 -7.43 -20.46
CA SER A 296 24.06 -8.75 -20.98
C SER A 296 25.29 -9.50 -21.52
N GLY A 297 25.70 -10.56 -20.81
CA GLY A 297 26.68 -11.53 -21.28
C GLY A 297 26.00 -12.73 -21.95
N LEU A 298 25.72 -12.61 -23.25
CA LEU A 298 25.54 -13.70 -24.21
C LEU A 298 26.43 -13.26 -25.40
N GLY A 299 27.52 -13.92 -25.73
CA GLY A 299 27.57 -15.33 -26.10
C GLY A 299 27.46 -15.43 -27.62
N GLU A 300 28.47 -14.95 -28.36
CA GLU A 300 28.70 -15.37 -29.75
C GLU A 300 30.17 -15.72 -29.96
N SER A 301 30.31 -16.84 -30.65
CA SER A 301 31.48 -17.65 -30.88
C SER A 301 31.99 -17.48 -32.31
N PHE A 302 33.24 -17.91 -32.51
CA PHE A 302 33.88 -18.37 -33.76
C PHE A 302 34.66 -17.38 -34.66
N LEU A 303 35.92 -17.80 -34.90
CA LEU A 303 36.77 -17.64 -36.10
C LEU A 303 37.40 -16.26 -36.29
N ALA A 304 38.68 -16.07 -36.66
CA ALA A 304 39.76 -16.95 -37.11
C ALA A 304 41.10 -16.18 -37.02
N GLU A 305 42.16 -16.81 -37.54
CA GLU A 305 43.49 -16.29 -37.92
C GLU A 305 44.59 -16.44 -36.83
N THR A 306 45.40 -17.52 -36.86
CA THR A 306 46.63 -17.69 -37.67
C THR A 306 47.51 -16.45 -37.73
N GLU A 307 48.64 -16.46 -37.01
CA GLU A 307 50.00 -16.50 -37.59
C GLU A 307 51.08 -16.36 -36.50
N MET A 308 52.12 -17.20 -36.64
CA MET A 308 53.43 -17.27 -35.98
C MET A 308 53.55 -17.68 -34.51
#